data_AF-A0A6M0IZ29-F1
#
_entry.id   AF-A0A6M0IZ29-F1
#
_cell.length_a   1.000
_cell.length_b   1.000
_cell.length_c   1.000
_cell.angle_alpha   90.00
_cell.angle_beta   90.00
_cell.angle_gamma   90.00
#
_symmetry.space_group_name_H-M   'P 1'
#
loop_
_entity.id
_entity.type
_entity.pdbx_description
1 polymer ?
#
loop_
_entity_poly.entity_id
_entity_poly.type
_entity_poly.pdbx_seq_one_letter_code
_entity_poly.pdbx_strand_id
1 'polypeptide(L)'
;MSDQASDSNFIAFNISSQDKFQKNQNLQTLSEVSPIGKIWDKHRANTDKVLYYYAKADEHYFHQYAWRMKICSELLKLQLVPDESEGILKLKLSDARFCRVRHCPVCQWRRSLMWKARAYKILPQVVTDYPNYRWLFVTLTVKNCQ
;
A
#
# COMPACT_ATOMS: atom_id res chain seq x y z
N MET A 1 -14.18 -34.31 37.85
CA MET A 1 -13.50 -35.51 37.30
C MET A 1 -14.44 -36.05 36.25
N SER A 2 -14.16 -36.19 34.96
CA SER A 2 -13.05 -35.81 34.09
C SER A 2 -13.49 -36.31 32.70
N ASP A 3 -14.00 -35.44 31.85
CA ASP A 3 -14.30 -35.78 30.46
C ASP A 3 -13.22 -35.16 29.58
N GLN A 4 -12.25 -35.97 29.18
CA GLN A 4 -11.26 -35.62 28.17
C GLN A 4 -11.82 -35.98 26.79
N ALA A 5 -12.26 -34.99 26.03
CA ALA A 5 -12.47 -35.13 24.59
C ALA A 5 -11.18 -34.70 23.88
N SER A 6 -10.39 -35.69 23.45
CA SER A 6 -9.21 -35.51 22.62
C SER A 6 -9.58 -35.63 21.15
N ASP A 7 -9.96 -34.52 20.50
CA ASP A 7 -10.10 -34.47 19.04
C ASP A 7 -9.04 -33.54 18.45
N SER A 8 -7.80 -33.99 18.54
CA SER A 8 -6.70 -33.46 17.74
C SER A 8 -6.78 -34.05 16.33
N ASN A 9 -7.73 -33.57 15.52
CA ASN A 9 -7.72 -33.80 14.08
C ASN A 9 -6.62 -32.92 13.44
N PHE A 10 -5.36 -33.31 13.65
CA PHE A 10 -4.27 -32.86 12.82
C PHE A 10 -4.44 -33.50 11.44
N ILE A 11 -4.87 -32.72 10.46
CA ILE A 11 -4.71 -33.09 9.07
C ILE A 11 -3.20 -33.11 8.80
N ALA A 12 -2.63 -34.31 8.77
CA ALA A 12 -1.24 -34.51 8.36
C ALA A 12 -1.12 -34.13 6.88
N PHE A 13 -0.66 -32.91 6.61
CA PHE A 13 -0.19 -32.54 5.28
C PHE A 13 1.14 -33.23 5.03
N ASN A 14 1.08 -34.31 4.26
CA ASN A 14 2.26 -35.05 3.83
C ASN A 14 3.07 -34.17 2.84
N ILE A 15 4.11 -33.50 3.34
CA ILE A 15 5.09 -32.77 2.52
C ILE A 15 6.03 -33.80 1.88
N SER A 16 5.48 -34.60 0.97
CA SER A 16 6.25 -35.45 0.08
C SER A 16 5.58 -35.46 -1.29
N SER A 17 5.41 -34.26 -1.83
CA SER A 17 5.29 -34.05 -3.26
C SER A 17 6.00 -32.74 -3.49
N GLN A 18 7.20 -32.82 -4.03
CA GLN A 18 7.79 -31.70 -4.76
C GLN A 18 6.87 -31.44 -5.95
N ASP A 19 5.75 -30.77 -5.70
CA ASP A 19 5.02 -30.09 -6.75
C ASP A 19 6.01 -29.06 -7.27
N LYS A 20 6.62 -29.44 -8.39
CA LYS A 20 7.42 -28.56 -9.23
C LYS A 20 6.51 -27.37 -9.51
N PHE A 21 6.68 -26.29 -8.73
CA PHE A 21 6.23 -24.97 -9.14
C PHE A 21 6.89 -24.73 -10.49
N GLN A 22 6.14 -25.00 -11.56
CA GLN A 22 6.58 -24.65 -12.90
C GLN A 22 6.88 -23.17 -12.84
N LYS A 23 8.17 -22.81 -12.97
CA LYS A 23 8.58 -21.43 -13.17
C LYS A 23 7.86 -20.96 -14.42
N ASN A 24 6.76 -20.23 -14.24
CA ASN A 24 6.13 -19.52 -15.33
C ASN A 24 7.23 -18.64 -15.95
N GLN A 25 7.58 -18.89 -17.21
CA GLN A 25 8.73 -18.25 -17.85
C GLN A 25 8.46 -16.77 -18.23
N ASN A 26 7.30 -16.22 -17.85
CA ASN A 26 6.88 -14.85 -18.11
C ASN A 26 6.30 -14.19 -16.84
N LEU A 27 7.07 -14.09 -15.75
CA LEU A 27 6.73 -13.15 -14.68
C LEU A 27 7.22 -11.76 -15.08
N GLN A 28 6.34 -10.95 -15.67
CA GLN A 28 6.60 -9.53 -15.89
C GLN A 28 6.35 -8.75 -14.59
N THR A 29 7.24 -7.82 -14.27
CA THR A 29 7.06 -6.96 -13.09
C THR A 29 6.03 -5.87 -13.39
N LEU A 30 5.32 -5.38 -12.35
CA LEU A 30 4.36 -4.28 -12.55
C LEU A 30 5.02 -3.03 -13.15
N SER A 31 6.30 -2.81 -12.86
CA SER A 31 7.12 -1.72 -13.39
C SER A 31 7.44 -1.85 -14.88
N GLU A 32 7.48 -3.07 -15.41
CA GLU A 32 7.62 -3.33 -16.84
C GLU A 32 6.29 -3.11 -17.58
N VAL A 33 5.18 -3.50 -16.96
CA VAL A 33 3.84 -3.38 -17.55
C VAL A 33 3.31 -1.95 -17.49
N SER A 34 3.65 -1.18 -16.45
CA SER A 34 3.09 0.15 -16.24
C SER A 34 4.05 1.09 -15.52
N PRO A 35 4.09 2.39 -15.88
CA PRO A 35 4.84 3.39 -15.13
C PRO A 35 4.37 3.53 -13.68
N ILE A 36 3.12 3.16 -13.37
CA ILE A 36 2.60 3.13 -12.00
C ILE A 36 3.36 2.13 -11.12
N GLY A 37 3.90 1.05 -11.68
CA GLY A 37 4.68 0.07 -10.95
C GLY A 37 5.89 0.68 -10.26
N LYS A 38 6.63 1.56 -10.94
CA LYS A 38 7.83 2.21 -10.38
C LYS A 38 7.52 3.03 -9.13
N ILE A 39 6.34 3.64 -9.11
CA ILE A 39 5.87 4.43 -7.97
C ILE A 39 5.57 3.48 -6.78
N TRP A 40 4.89 2.37 -7.03
CA TRP A 40 4.63 1.34 -6.01
C TRP A 40 5.92 0.77 -5.44
N ASP A 41 6.87 0.38 -6.29
CA ASP A 41 8.16 -0.19 -5.88
C ASP A 41 8.92 0.78 -4.98
N LYS A 42 8.94 2.08 -5.33
CA LYS A 42 9.55 3.12 -4.49
C LYS A 42 8.91 3.20 -3.10
N HIS A 43 7.58 3.24 -3.02
CA HIS A 43 6.88 3.32 -1.73
C HIS A 43 6.98 2.03 -0.92
N ARG A 44 6.98 0.87 -1.59
CA ARG A 44 7.20 -0.45 -0.96
C ARG A 44 8.60 -0.54 -0.38
N ALA A 45 9.64 -0.19 -1.14
CA ALA A 45 11.02 -0.17 -0.66
C ALA A 45 11.22 0.76 0.55
N ASN A 46 10.57 1.92 0.56
CA ASN A 46 10.59 2.80 1.74
C ASN A 46 9.86 2.17 2.94
N THR A 47 8.78 1.44 2.69
CA THR A 47 8.04 0.70 3.74
C THR A 47 8.89 -0.42 4.33
N ASP A 48 9.69 -1.11 3.50
CA ASP A 48 10.62 -2.15 3.96
C ASP A 48 11.71 -1.59 4.87
N LYS A 49 12.21 -0.36 4.58
CA LYS A 49 13.15 0.33 5.47
C LYS A 49 12.54 0.62 6.85
N VAL A 50 11.32 1.17 6.90
CA VAL A 50 10.65 1.47 8.17
C VAL A 50 10.29 0.18 8.92
N LEU A 51 9.85 -0.85 8.20
CA LEU A 51 9.62 -2.18 8.73
C LEU A 51 10.88 -2.72 9.41
N TYR A 52 12.04 -2.60 8.76
CA TYR A 52 13.32 -3.05 9.31
C TYR A 52 13.64 -2.37 10.63
N TYR A 53 13.45 -1.05 10.74
CA TYR A 53 13.65 -0.34 12.00
C TYR A 53 12.68 -0.79 13.09
N TYR A 54 11.40 -0.99 12.76
CA TYR A 54 10.43 -1.53 13.73
C TYR A 54 10.72 -2.96 14.15
N ALA A 55 11.24 -3.80 13.26
CA ALA A 55 11.60 -5.18 13.57
C ALA A 55 12.84 -5.28 14.47
N LYS A 56 13.70 -4.24 14.46
CA LYS A 56 14.92 -4.14 15.28
C LYS A 56 14.72 -3.45 16.63
N ALA A 57 13.58 -2.81 16.85
CA ALA A 57 13.31 -2.14 18.11
C ALA A 57 13.07 -3.18 19.22
N ASP A 58 13.57 -2.93 20.42
CA ASP A 58 13.49 -3.87 21.54
C ASP A 58 12.06 -4.02 22.10
N GLU A 59 11.18 -3.04 21.83
CA GLU A 59 9.82 -3.03 22.38
C GLU A 59 8.84 -3.88 21.55
N HIS A 60 8.15 -4.81 22.23
CA HIS A 60 7.28 -5.82 21.61
C HIS A 60 6.21 -5.27 20.66
N TYR A 61 5.63 -4.08 20.94
CA TYR A 61 4.57 -3.53 20.09
C TYR A 61 5.09 -3.07 18.71
N PHE A 62 6.37 -2.73 18.57
CA PHE A 62 6.95 -2.38 17.27
C PHE A 62 7.04 -3.60 16.35
N HIS A 63 7.25 -4.81 16.89
CA HIS A 63 7.21 -6.04 16.10
C HIS A 63 5.85 -6.26 15.42
N GLN A 64 4.75 -5.92 16.10
CA GLN A 64 3.41 -6.00 15.50
C GLN A 64 3.24 -5.01 14.34
N TYR A 65 3.80 -3.80 14.47
CA TYR A 65 3.81 -2.83 13.37
C TYR A 65 4.67 -3.30 12.21
N ALA A 66 5.85 -3.86 12.46
CA ALA A 66 6.69 -4.45 11.44
C ALA A 66 5.96 -5.56 10.67
N TRP A 67 5.30 -6.49 11.38
CA TRP A 67 4.54 -7.58 10.75
C TRP A 67 3.39 -7.05 9.88
N ARG A 68 2.62 -6.07 10.37
CA ARG A 68 1.57 -5.44 9.57
C ARG A 68 2.12 -4.71 8.35
N MET A 69 3.26 -4.05 8.49
CA MET A 69 3.93 -3.36 7.38
C MET A 69 4.51 -4.33 6.35
N LYS A 70 4.89 -5.55 6.76
CA LYS A 70 5.32 -6.63 5.86
C LYS A 70 4.23 -6.93 4.85
N ILE A 71 3.04 -7.27 5.36
CA ILE A 71 1.87 -7.71 4.57
C ILE A 71 1.20 -6.56 3.80
N CYS A 72 1.54 -5.31 4.13
CA CYS A 72 0.95 -4.15 3.47
C CYS A 72 1.24 -4.17 1.96
N SER A 73 0.23 -3.98 1.12
CA SER A 73 0.36 -3.87 -0.34
C SER A 73 1.19 -4.99 -1.01
N GLU A 74 1.24 -6.19 -0.43
CA GLU A 74 1.88 -7.35 -1.08
C GLU A 74 1.07 -7.81 -2.32
N LEU A 75 -0.26 -7.64 -2.26
CA LEU A 75 -1.16 -7.95 -3.38
C LEU A 75 -1.90 -6.68 -3.82
N LEU A 76 -1.88 -6.43 -5.13
CA LEU A 76 -2.59 -5.34 -5.79
C LEU A 76 -3.55 -5.93 -6.82
N LYS A 77 -4.85 -5.65 -6.68
CA LYS A 77 -5.86 -6.02 -7.67
C LYS A 77 -6.05 -4.86 -8.63
N LEU A 78 -5.66 -5.04 -9.88
CA LEU A 78 -5.80 -4.04 -10.94
C LEU A 78 -6.97 -4.42 -11.85
N GLN A 79 -7.72 -3.41 -12.28
CA GLN A 79 -8.77 -3.54 -13.29
C GLN A 79 -8.36 -2.72 -14.51
N LEU A 80 -8.61 -3.25 -15.70
CA LEU A 80 -8.50 -2.51 -16.95
C LEU A 80 -9.75 -1.65 -17.12
N VAL A 81 -9.55 -0.35 -17.28
CA VAL A 81 -10.60 0.64 -17.47
C VAL A 81 -10.32 1.41 -18.75
N PRO A 82 -11.30 1.54 -19.66
CA PRO A 82 -11.13 2.33 -20.87
C PRO A 82 -10.91 3.80 -20.51
N ASP A 83 -9.93 4.43 -21.15
CA ASP A 83 -9.71 5.86 -21.05
C ASP A 83 -10.44 6.59 -22.19
N GLU A 84 -11.45 7.37 -21.83
CA GLU A 84 -12.36 8.03 -22.78
C GLU A 84 -11.66 9.00 -23.74
N SER A 85 -10.51 9.55 -23.34
CA SER A 85 -9.73 10.49 -24.14
C SER A 85 -8.81 9.85 -25.18
N GLU A 86 -8.30 8.64 -24.92
CA GLU A 86 -7.17 8.07 -25.67
C GLU A 86 -7.53 6.75 -26.39
N GLY A 87 -8.68 6.14 -26.07
CA GLY A 87 -9.04 4.82 -26.60
C GLY A 87 -8.14 3.68 -26.07
N ILE A 88 -7.27 3.98 -25.10
CA ILE A 88 -6.33 3.05 -24.48
C ILE A 88 -6.93 2.51 -23.17
N LEU A 89 -6.73 1.21 -22.90
CA LEU A 89 -7.08 0.62 -21.60
C LEU A 89 -6.03 1.00 -20.55
N LYS A 90 -6.45 1.70 -19.49
CA LYS A 90 -5.59 2.07 -18.35
C LYS A 90 -5.79 1.10 -17.19
N LEU A 91 -4.68 0.73 -16.53
CA LEU A 91 -4.72 -0.07 -15.31
C LEU A 91 -5.08 0.81 -14.11
N LYS A 92 -6.21 0.51 -13.47
CA LYS A 92 -6.69 1.18 -12.27
C LYS A 92 -6.64 0.24 -11.08
N LEU A 93 -6.14 0.73 -9.94
CA LEU A 93 -6.20 -0.04 -8.70
C LEU A 93 -7.65 -0.17 -8.24
N SER A 94 -8.11 -1.42 -8.17
CA SER A 94 -9.44 -1.79 -7.68
C SER A 94 -9.42 -2.13 -6.20
N ASP A 95 -8.43 -2.90 -5.74
CA ASP A 95 -8.31 -3.31 -4.34
C ASP A 95 -6.86 -3.54 -3.91
N ALA A 96 -6.58 -3.30 -2.63
CA ALA A 96 -5.29 -3.54 -1.99
C ALA A 96 -5.45 -3.54 -0.46
N ARG A 97 -4.68 -4.40 0.22
CA ARG A 97 -4.65 -4.44 1.69
C ARG A 97 -3.66 -3.43 2.26
N PHE A 98 -4.15 -2.47 3.05
CA PHE A 98 -3.32 -1.47 3.71
C PHE A 98 -3.24 -1.68 5.22
N CYS A 99 -2.03 -1.61 5.77
CA CYS A 99 -1.82 -1.82 7.20
C CYS A 99 -2.30 -0.68 8.09
N ARG A 100 -2.41 0.57 7.59
CA ARG A 100 -2.78 1.78 8.35
C ARG A 100 -1.88 2.12 9.54
N VAL A 101 -0.66 1.57 9.60
CA VAL A 101 0.36 1.98 10.59
C VAL A 101 0.78 3.42 10.32
N ARG A 102 0.90 4.24 11.37
CA ARG A 102 1.12 5.69 11.26
C ARG A 102 2.33 6.06 10.41
N HIS A 103 3.45 5.34 10.54
CA HIS A 103 4.67 5.66 9.79
C HIS A 103 4.86 4.79 8.55
N CYS A 104 3.84 4.04 8.11
CA CYS A 104 3.94 3.25 6.89
C CYS A 104 3.94 4.15 5.64
N PRO A 105 5.04 4.20 4.86
CA PRO A 105 5.14 5.05 3.68
C PRO A 105 4.10 4.75 2.60
N VAL A 106 3.77 3.48 2.33
CA VAL A 106 2.68 3.13 1.41
C VAL A 106 1.34 3.68 1.89
N CYS A 107 1.00 3.49 3.17
CA CYS A 107 -0.27 3.97 3.71
C CYS A 107 -0.35 5.50 3.72
N GLN A 108 0.73 6.18 4.06
CA GLN A 108 0.79 7.64 4.06
C GLN A 108 0.67 8.22 2.65
N TRP A 109 1.34 7.61 1.67
CA TRP A 109 1.20 8.00 0.28
C TRP A 109 -0.23 7.78 -0.25
N ARG A 110 -0.84 6.62 0.04
CA ARG A 110 -2.24 6.37 -0.35
C ARG A 110 -3.21 7.34 0.31
N ARG A 111 -2.95 7.71 1.57
CA ARG A 111 -3.71 8.74 2.28
C ARG A 111 -3.56 10.11 1.63
N SER A 112 -2.36 10.50 1.21
CA SER A 112 -2.14 11.79 0.52
C SER A 112 -2.85 11.83 -0.83
N LEU A 113 -2.86 10.74 -1.60
CA LEU A 113 -3.63 10.65 -2.84
C LEU A 113 -5.15 10.78 -2.62
N MET A 114 -5.67 10.12 -1.58
CA MET A 114 -7.08 10.24 -1.21
C MET A 114 -7.45 11.68 -0.85
N TRP A 115 -6.64 12.35 -0.04
CA TRP A 115 -6.86 13.75 0.32
C TRP A 115 -6.74 14.69 -0.87
N LYS A 116 -5.74 14.46 -1.74
CA LYS A 116 -5.60 15.18 -3.00
C LYS A 116 -6.88 15.07 -3.82
N ALA A 117 -7.40 13.86 -4.03
CA ALA A 117 -8.64 13.64 -4.76
C ALA A 117 -9.86 14.32 -4.12
N ARG A 118 -9.99 14.28 -2.79
CA ARG A 118 -11.05 15.00 -2.07
C ARG A 118 -10.94 16.51 -2.27
N ALA A 119 -9.74 17.07 -2.18
CA ALA A 119 -9.51 18.49 -2.42
C ALA A 119 -9.93 18.88 -3.83
N TYR A 120 -9.51 18.15 -4.87
CA TYR A 120 -9.91 18.43 -6.26
C TYR A 120 -11.41 18.35 -6.50
N LYS A 121 -12.14 17.51 -5.76
CA LYS A 121 -13.61 17.45 -5.87
C LYS A 121 -14.30 18.70 -5.33
N ILE A 122 -13.77 19.27 -4.25
CA ILE A 122 -14.37 20.42 -3.56
C ILE A 122 -13.88 21.74 -4.20
N LEU A 123 -12.71 21.73 -4.83
CA LEU A 123 -12.07 22.92 -5.38
C LEU A 123 -12.95 23.75 -6.34
N PRO A 124 -13.73 23.17 -7.28
CA PRO A 124 -14.61 23.95 -8.15
C PRO A 124 -15.67 24.73 -7.36
N GLN A 125 -16.25 24.10 -6.33
CA GLN A 125 -17.25 24.74 -5.48
C GLN A 125 -16.65 25.94 -4.74
N VAL A 126 -15.43 25.80 -4.20
CA VAL A 126 -14.76 26.91 -3.49
C VAL A 126 -14.47 28.09 -4.43
N VAL A 127 -14.10 27.81 -5.69
CA VAL A 127 -13.87 28.87 -6.70
C VAL A 127 -15.16 29.60 -7.04
N THR A 128 -16.29 28.90 -7.10
CA THR A 128 -17.61 29.51 -7.33
C THR A 128 -18.10 30.31 -6.13
N ASP A 129 -17.97 29.78 -4.91
CA ASP A 129 -18.47 30.41 -3.69
C ASP A 129 -17.63 31.64 -3.28
N TYR A 130 -16.33 31.65 -3.60
CA TYR A 130 -15.38 32.69 -3.20
C TYR A 130 -14.57 33.24 -4.39
N PRO A 131 -15.21 33.94 -5.36
CA PRO A 131 -14.57 34.34 -6.62
C PRO A 131 -13.47 35.41 -6.43
N ASN A 132 -13.54 36.20 -5.36
CA ASN A 132 -12.56 37.26 -5.07
C ASN A 132 -11.33 36.77 -4.28
N TYR A 133 -11.33 35.51 -3.83
CA TYR A 133 -10.31 34.99 -2.95
C TYR A 133 -9.15 34.43 -3.78
N ARG A 134 -7.92 34.59 -3.27
CA ARG A 134 -6.71 34.10 -3.94
C ARG A 134 -6.08 32.99 -3.11
N TRP A 135 -5.56 31.98 -3.81
CA TRP A 135 -4.82 30.90 -3.18
C TRP A 135 -3.45 31.40 -2.73
N LEU A 136 -3.12 31.19 -1.46
CA LEU A 136 -1.80 31.48 -0.91
C LEU A 136 -1.02 30.16 -0.77
N PHE A 137 0.02 29.99 -1.58
CA PHE A 137 0.95 28.87 -1.41
C PHE A 137 2.04 29.27 -0.41
N VAL A 138 1.89 28.85 0.84
CA VAL A 138 2.85 29.16 1.91
C VAL A 138 3.79 27.99 2.11
N THR A 139 5.09 28.26 2.02
CA THR A 139 6.12 27.32 2.46
C THR A 139 6.61 27.75 3.84
N LEU A 140 6.18 27.04 4.89
CA LEU A 140 6.66 27.28 6.25
C LEU A 140 7.97 26.52 6.44
N THR A 141 9.10 27.20 6.28
CA THR A 141 10.41 26.66 6.66
C THR A 141 10.69 27.03 8.11
N VAL A 142 11.01 26.04 8.93
CA VAL A 142 11.64 26.28 10.23
C VAL A 142 13.09 26.62 9.96
N LYS A 143 13.60 27.71 10.55
CA LYS A 143 15.04 28.03 10.50
C LYS A 143 15.78 26.80 11.03
N ASN A 144 16.81 26.31 10.34
CA ASN A 144 17.65 25.24 10.88
C ASN A 144 18.31 25.78 12.16
N CYS A 145 17.69 25.52 13.32
CA CYS A 145 18.19 25.97 14.61
C CYS A 145 19.50 25.22 14.85
N GLN A 146 20.59 25.97 14.97
CA GLN A 146 21.88 25.49 15.44
C GLN A 146 21.79 25.14 16.93
#